data_AF-A0A4D7ARK1-F1
#
_entry.id   AF-A0A4D7ARK1-F1
#
_cell.length_a   1.000
_cell.length_b   1.000
_cell.length_c   1.000
_cell.angle_alpha   90.00
_cell.angle_beta   90.00
_cell.angle_gamma   90.00
#
_symmetry.space_group_name_H-M   'P 1'
#
loop_
_entity.id
_entity.type
_entity.pdbx_description
1 polymer ?
#
loop_
_entity_poly.entity_id
_entity_poly.type
_entity_poly.pdbx_seq_one_letter_code
_entity_poly.pdbx_strand_id
1 'polypeptide(L)'
;MTKQTIINALKNAQKSIKKHSPEILTGIGIAGMIATTVSAVRATPKALQLIDAREIKENRRLSNKEIVATTWKCYVPAAVTGVLSTACLVGASSANLRRNTALATAYSISETALKEYKEKAVEVVGEKKEQAIRDAVAKETLTKHPLGEREVIITGGGDILCFDPLTNRYFKSDRDRLMRAMNELNKRMRDEMRVSLNDFYDEIGLSEAEVGEHLGWDIDNGKGYIDLDFSTQLADDGTPCLVVGHNHPPIYLW
;
A
#
# COMPACT_ATOMS: atom_id res chain seq x y z
N MET A 1 -20.51 38.72 8.33
CA MET A 1 -19.60 37.56 8.47
C MET A 1 -19.16 37.48 9.94
N THR A 2 -19.64 36.50 10.71
CA THR A 2 -19.45 36.41 12.17
C THR A 2 -18.06 35.87 12.52
N LYS A 3 -17.43 36.39 13.59
CA LYS A 3 -16.08 35.97 14.05
C LYS A 3 -15.93 34.45 14.23
N GLN A 4 -17.00 33.78 14.67
CA GLN A 4 -17.03 32.32 14.81
C GLN A 4 -16.94 31.56 13.48
N THR A 5 -17.52 32.08 12.39
CA THR A 5 -17.42 31.47 11.06
C THR A 5 -15.99 31.54 10.53
N ILE A 6 -15.28 32.65 10.79
CA ILE A 6 -13.87 32.83 10.41
C ILE A 6 -12.97 31.88 11.21
N ILE A 7 -13.19 31.75 12.53
CA ILE A 7 -12.43 30.84 13.39
C ILE A 7 -12.63 29.37 12.96
N ASN A 8 -13.86 28.98 12.64
CA ASN A 8 -14.17 27.62 12.20
C ASN A 8 -13.58 27.33 10.80
N ALA A 9 -13.62 28.31 9.89
CA ALA A 9 -12.96 28.20 8.59
C ALA A 9 -11.43 28.03 8.74
N LEU A 10 -10.80 28.78 9.64
CA LEU A 10 -9.36 28.67 9.91
C LEU A 10 -8.97 27.31 10.49
N LYS A 11 -9.77 26.80 11.44
CA LYS A 11 -9.57 25.46 12.03
C LYS A 11 -9.73 24.34 10.99
N ASN A 12 -10.71 24.47 10.10
CA ASN A 12 -10.94 23.52 9.02
C ASN A 12 -9.82 23.54 7.99
N ALA A 13 -9.32 24.73 7.62
CA ALA A 13 -8.15 24.88 6.76
C ALA A 13 -6.91 24.26 7.41
N GLN A 14 -6.66 24.53 8.69
CA GLN A 14 -5.55 23.92 9.43
C GLN A 14 -5.65 22.38 9.48
N LYS A 15 -6.85 21.84 9.66
CA LYS A 15 -7.10 20.39 9.65
C LYS A 15 -6.85 19.78 8.27
N SER A 16 -7.30 20.46 7.21
CA SER A 16 -7.06 20.03 5.82
C SER A 16 -5.58 20.05 5.46
N ILE A 17 -4.86 21.12 5.84
CA ILE A 17 -3.41 21.24 5.64
C ILE A 17 -2.66 20.14 6.38
N LYS A 18 -3.03 19.83 7.64
CA LYS A 18 -2.44 18.71 8.37
C LYS A 18 -2.73 17.36 7.70
N LYS A 19 -3.94 17.17 7.16
CA LYS A 19 -4.33 15.93 6.48
C LYS A 19 -3.51 15.72 5.21
N HIS A 20 -3.45 16.73 4.35
CA HIS A 20 -2.75 16.66 3.06
C HIS A 20 -1.33 17.25 3.11
N SER A 21 -0.72 17.30 4.30
CA SER A 21 0.59 17.92 4.49
C SER A 21 1.68 17.27 3.64
N PRO A 22 1.79 15.92 3.55
CA PRO A 22 2.78 15.30 2.68
C PRO A 22 2.61 15.68 1.21
N GLU A 23 1.39 15.68 0.70
CA GLU A 23 1.08 16.01 -0.70
C GLU A 23 1.37 17.48 -1.02
N ILE A 24 1.03 18.39 -0.11
CA ILE A 24 1.34 19.83 -0.23
C ILE A 24 2.86 20.05 -0.21
N LEU A 25 3.58 19.42 0.72
CA LEU A 25 5.04 19.51 0.81
C LEU A 25 5.72 18.96 -0.45
N THR A 26 5.23 17.85 -1.00
CA THR A 26 5.69 17.31 -2.29
C THR A 26 5.46 18.30 -3.42
N GLY A 27 4.26 18.89 -3.52
CA GLY A 27 3.95 19.89 -4.53
C GLY A 27 4.85 21.13 -4.45
N ILE A 28 5.06 21.66 -3.24
CA ILE A 28 5.96 22.79 -2.99
C ILE A 28 7.41 22.42 -3.34
N GLY A 29 7.84 21.21 -2.98
CA GLY A 29 9.18 20.70 -3.29
C GLY A 29 9.44 20.63 -4.81
N ILE A 30 8.50 20.05 -5.57
CA ILE A 30 8.61 19.95 -7.04
C ILE A 30 8.64 21.35 -7.66
N ALA A 31 7.70 22.23 -7.30
CA ALA A 31 7.65 23.59 -7.82
C ALA A 31 8.91 24.39 -7.48
N GLY A 32 9.43 24.24 -6.27
CA GLY A 32 10.65 24.88 -5.82
C GLY A 32 11.91 24.36 -6.52
N MET A 33 11.97 23.07 -6.88
CA MET A 33 13.05 22.54 -7.71
C MET A 33 13.03 23.14 -9.13
N ILE A 34 11.85 23.25 -9.74
CA ILE A 34 11.70 23.91 -11.06
C ILE A 34 12.14 25.38 -10.97
N ALA A 35 11.69 26.10 -9.94
CA ALA A 35 12.08 27.49 -9.70
C ALA A 35 13.59 27.66 -9.48
N THR A 36 14.21 26.69 -8.80
CA THR A 36 15.66 26.63 -8.58
C THR A 36 16.41 26.50 -9.90
N THR A 37 16.00 25.56 -10.76
CA THR A 37 16.63 25.36 -12.09
C THR A 37 16.51 26.62 -12.95
N VAL A 38 15.32 27.22 -13.03
CA VAL A 38 15.12 28.47 -13.79
C VAL A 38 15.98 29.61 -13.25
N SER A 39 16.07 29.74 -11.92
CA SER A 39 16.87 30.78 -11.26
C SER A 39 18.36 30.59 -11.50
N ALA A 40 18.85 29.34 -11.44
CA ALA A 40 20.25 29.01 -11.75
C ALA A 40 20.61 29.35 -13.20
N VAL A 41 19.79 28.93 -14.16
CA VAL A 41 20.00 29.22 -15.60
C VAL A 41 19.98 30.72 -15.87
N ARG A 42 19.08 31.48 -15.24
CA ARG A 42 19.04 32.95 -15.36
C ARG A 42 20.22 33.65 -14.69
N ALA A 43 20.82 33.04 -13.67
CA ALA A 43 22.00 33.58 -13.00
C ALA A 43 23.29 33.33 -13.80
N THR A 44 23.34 32.31 -14.65
CA THR A 44 24.54 31.93 -15.42
C THR A 44 25.10 33.05 -16.31
N PRO A 45 24.31 33.81 -17.09
CA PRO A 45 24.84 34.92 -17.89
C PRO A 45 25.52 36.00 -17.04
N LYS A 46 24.93 36.32 -15.88
CA LYS A 46 25.51 37.30 -14.94
C LYS A 46 26.80 36.78 -14.30
N ALA A 47 26.87 35.49 -14.01
CA ALA A 47 28.07 34.84 -13.50
C ALA A 47 29.21 34.88 -14.53
N LEU A 48 28.92 34.60 -15.81
CA LEU A 48 29.91 34.70 -16.90
C LEU A 48 30.45 36.13 -17.06
N GLN A 49 29.56 37.14 -17.07
CA GLN A 49 29.98 38.54 -17.13
C GLN A 49 30.92 38.96 -15.98
N LEU A 50 30.69 38.44 -14.76
CA LEU A 50 31.55 38.72 -13.61
C LEU A 50 32.92 38.03 -13.72
N ILE A 51 32.98 36.85 -14.33
CA ILE A 51 34.24 36.16 -14.64
C ILE A 51 35.01 36.96 -15.68
N ASP A 52 34.38 37.29 -16.81
CA ASP A 52 35.01 38.03 -17.92
C ASP A 52 35.55 39.38 -17.45
N ALA A 53 34.75 40.15 -16.70
CA ALA A 53 35.16 41.44 -16.17
C ALA A 53 36.39 41.35 -15.26
N ARG A 54 36.54 40.25 -14.51
CA ARG A 54 37.66 40.04 -13.60
C ARG A 54 38.90 39.50 -14.35
N GLU A 55 38.72 38.63 -15.34
CA GLU A 55 39.81 38.16 -16.22
C GLU A 55 40.43 39.30 -17.03
N ILE A 56 39.60 40.21 -17.57
CA ILE A 56 40.06 41.40 -18.28
C ILE A 56 40.85 42.32 -17.34
N LYS A 57 40.37 42.51 -16.11
CA LYS A 57 41.03 43.38 -15.12
C LYS A 57 42.38 42.84 -14.65
N GLU A 58 42.49 41.52 -14.49
CA GLU A 58 43.71 40.84 -14.03
C GLU A 58 44.62 40.38 -15.18
N ASN A 59 44.19 40.59 -16.44
CA ASN A 59 44.84 40.18 -17.69
C ASN A 59 45.35 38.72 -17.68
N ARG A 60 44.57 37.84 -17.04
CA ARG A 60 44.86 36.40 -16.92
C ARG A 60 43.56 35.62 -16.76
N ARG A 61 43.60 34.32 -17.07
CA ARG A 61 42.49 33.42 -16.73
C ARG A 61 42.45 33.16 -15.22
N LEU A 62 41.24 33.11 -14.68
CA LEU A 62 41.00 32.82 -13.27
C LEU A 62 41.16 31.33 -12.99
N SER A 63 41.64 31.00 -11.79
CA SER A 63 41.62 29.63 -11.29
C SER A 63 40.21 29.20 -10.88
N ASN A 64 39.92 27.89 -10.89
CA ASN A 64 38.63 27.33 -10.48
C ASN A 64 38.14 27.85 -9.11
N LYS A 65 39.06 28.03 -8.14
CA LYS A 65 38.73 28.59 -6.82
C LYS A 65 38.29 30.05 -6.90
N GLU A 66 38.92 30.83 -7.77
CA GLU A 66 38.65 32.26 -7.96
C GLU A 66 37.33 32.46 -8.72
N ILE A 67 37.03 31.57 -9.67
CA ILE A 67 35.75 31.52 -10.38
C ILE A 67 34.60 31.31 -9.40
N VAL A 68 34.72 30.31 -8.51
CA VAL A 68 33.70 30.07 -7.46
C VAL A 68 33.57 31.27 -6.53
N ALA A 69 34.68 31.84 -6.05
CA ALA A 69 34.67 33.02 -5.18
C ALA A 69 34.03 34.26 -5.84
N THR A 70 34.10 34.36 -7.16
CA THR A 70 33.50 35.46 -7.94
C THR A 70 32.01 35.24 -8.20
N THR A 71 31.58 33.99 -8.39
CA THR A 71 30.23 33.67 -8.90
C THR A 71 29.25 33.17 -7.86
N TRP A 72 29.70 32.68 -6.69
CA TRP A 72 28.83 32.03 -5.70
C TRP A 72 27.61 32.88 -5.29
N LYS A 73 27.77 34.21 -5.19
CA LYS A 73 26.68 35.14 -4.83
C LYS A 73 25.52 35.10 -5.83
N CYS A 74 25.79 34.81 -7.11
CA CYS A 74 24.76 34.73 -8.14
C CYS A 74 23.85 33.51 -7.95
N TYR A 75 24.38 32.44 -7.34
CA TYR A 75 23.67 31.19 -7.14
C TYR A 75 23.03 31.05 -5.76
N VAL A 76 23.26 32.00 -4.83
CA VAL A 76 22.67 31.96 -3.47
C VAL A 76 21.14 31.78 -3.49
N PRO A 77 20.35 32.52 -4.30
CA PRO A 77 18.90 32.33 -4.33
C PRO A 77 18.51 30.91 -4.78
N ALA A 78 19.17 30.39 -5.82
CA ALA A 78 18.94 29.05 -6.33
C ALA A 78 19.35 27.97 -5.29
N ALA A 79 20.46 28.17 -4.58
CA ALA A 79 20.91 27.25 -3.54
C ALA A 79 19.92 27.19 -2.37
N VAL A 80 19.41 28.34 -1.92
CA VAL A 80 18.42 28.41 -0.83
C VAL A 80 17.11 27.75 -1.24
N THR A 81 16.57 28.07 -2.41
CA THR A 81 15.32 27.44 -2.89
C THR A 81 15.50 25.94 -3.11
N GLY A 82 16.66 25.51 -3.59
CA GLY A 82 16.98 24.10 -3.79
C GLY A 82 17.00 23.34 -2.46
N VAL A 83 17.71 23.85 -1.46
CA VAL A 83 17.79 23.22 -0.12
C VAL A 83 16.40 23.13 0.52
N LEU A 84 15.62 24.22 0.48
CA LEU A 84 14.26 24.22 1.02
C LEU A 84 13.35 23.22 0.31
N SER A 85 13.45 23.12 -1.02
CA SER A 85 12.67 22.19 -1.82
C SER A 85 13.00 20.74 -1.48
N THR A 86 14.28 20.41 -1.36
CA THR A 86 14.72 19.08 -0.93
C THR A 86 14.24 18.76 0.47
N ALA A 87 14.33 19.71 1.41
CA ALA A 87 13.82 19.54 2.77
C ALA A 87 12.30 19.29 2.77
N CYS A 88 11.54 19.98 1.92
CA CYS A 88 10.11 19.73 1.74
C CYS A 88 9.82 18.31 1.23
N LEU A 89 10.58 17.81 0.24
CA LEU A 89 10.41 16.45 -0.28
C LEU A 89 10.74 15.37 0.76
N VAL A 90 11.85 15.52 1.49
CA VAL A 90 12.22 14.59 2.57
C VAL A 90 11.19 14.62 3.70
N GLY A 91 10.71 15.81 4.06
CA GLY A 91 9.63 16.00 5.03
C GLY A 91 8.33 15.30 4.61
N ALA A 92 7.94 15.41 3.34
CA ALA A 92 6.78 14.72 2.80
C ALA A 92 6.93 13.19 2.86
N SER A 93 8.06 12.66 2.41
CA SER A 93 8.35 11.22 2.40
C SER A 93 8.33 10.63 3.81
N SER A 94 9.00 11.27 4.76
CA SER A 94 9.02 10.80 6.16
C SER A 94 7.64 10.81 6.81
N ALA A 95 6.80 11.81 6.52
CA ALA A 95 5.43 11.88 7.02
C ALA A 95 4.53 10.78 6.42
N ASN A 96 4.70 10.46 5.13
CA ASN A 96 4.00 9.33 4.49
C ASN A 96 4.44 7.99 5.07
N LEU A 97 5.75 7.77 5.22
CA LEU A 97 6.27 6.54 5.80
C LEU A 97 5.70 6.32 7.21
N ARG A 98 5.71 7.34 8.07
CA ARG A 98 5.16 7.24 9.43
C ARG A 98 3.68 6.88 9.45
N ARG A 99 2.88 7.38 8.50
CA ARG A 99 1.45 7.04 8.42
C ARG A 99 1.24 5.59 7.98
N ASN A 100 1.97 5.17 6.94
CA ASN A 100 1.85 3.83 6.39
C ASN A 100 2.34 2.78 7.39
N THR A 101 3.45 3.03 8.09
CA THR A 101 3.94 2.13 9.15
C THR A 101 2.97 2.04 10.31
N ALA A 102 2.37 3.15 10.74
CA ALA A 102 1.36 3.12 11.80
C ALA A 102 0.13 2.27 11.43
N LEU A 103 -0.35 2.38 10.19
CA LEU A 103 -1.47 1.56 9.69
C LEU A 103 -1.10 0.08 9.68
N ALA A 104 0.05 -0.27 9.12
CA ALA A 104 0.47 -1.66 9.04
C ALA A 104 0.84 -2.26 10.41
N THR A 105 1.34 -1.46 11.37
CA THR A 105 1.45 -1.87 12.78
C THR A 105 0.09 -2.13 13.40
N ALA A 106 -0.90 -1.26 13.18
CA ALA A 106 -2.25 -1.47 13.71
C ALA A 106 -2.91 -2.75 13.14
N TYR A 107 -2.71 -3.03 11.86
CA TYR A 107 -3.13 -4.29 11.24
C TYR A 107 -2.42 -5.49 11.89
N SER A 108 -1.09 -5.42 12.03
CA SER A 108 -0.32 -6.49 12.67
C SER A 108 -0.82 -6.77 14.10
N ILE A 109 -1.09 -5.74 14.91
CA ILE A 109 -1.62 -5.90 16.27
C ILE A 109 -3.00 -6.57 16.25
N SER A 110 -3.89 -6.12 15.36
CA SER A 110 -5.25 -6.66 15.25
C SER A 110 -5.23 -8.13 14.83
N GLU A 111 -4.33 -8.47 13.92
CA GLU A 111 -4.13 -9.83 13.46
C GLU A 111 -3.57 -10.74 14.56
N THR A 112 -2.56 -10.28 15.32
CA THR A 112 -2.04 -11.02 16.47
C THR A 112 -3.13 -11.27 17.51
N ALA A 113 -3.93 -10.26 17.84
CA ALA A 113 -5.04 -10.40 18.78
C ALA A 113 -6.10 -11.41 18.30
N LEU A 114 -6.42 -11.41 16.99
CA LEU A 114 -7.36 -12.37 16.41
C LEU A 114 -6.80 -13.79 16.43
N LYS A 115 -5.50 -13.96 16.14
CA LYS A 115 -4.81 -15.25 16.20
C LYS A 115 -4.84 -15.83 17.61
N GLU A 116 -4.45 -15.05 18.62
CA GLU A 116 -4.48 -15.46 20.02
C GLU A 116 -5.89 -15.82 20.48
N TYR A 117 -6.90 -15.03 20.07
CA TYR A 117 -8.30 -15.34 20.36
C TYR A 117 -8.73 -16.67 19.75
N LYS A 118 -8.39 -16.93 18.49
CA LYS A 118 -8.71 -18.17 17.79
C LYS A 118 -8.07 -19.38 18.46
N GLU A 119 -6.79 -19.29 18.81
CA GLU A 119 -6.07 -20.35 19.52
C GLU A 119 -6.73 -20.65 20.88
N LYS A 120 -7.09 -19.61 21.65
CA LYS A 120 -7.81 -19.78 22.92
C LYS A 120 -9.23 -20.30 22.75
N ALA A 121 -9.93 -19.92 21.68
CA ALA A 121 -11.23 -20.47 21.37
C ALA A 121 -11.13 -21.98 21.14
N VAL A 122 -10.17 -22.45 20.33
CA VAL A 122 -9.92 -23.88 20.12
C VAL A 122 -9.59 -24.59 21.44
N GLU A 123 -8.74 -24.00 22.29
CA GLU A 123 -8.37 -24.58 23.59
C GLU A 123 -9.58 -24.75 24.54
N VAL A 124 -10.47 -23.76 24.59
CA VAL A 124 -11.60 -23.73 25.53
C VAL A 124 -12.81 -24.52 25.04
N VAL A 125 -13.19 -24.36 23.77
CA VAL A 125 -14.42 -24.97 23.24
C VAL A 125 -14.16 -26.29 22.51
N GLY A 126 -12.91 -26.57 22.15
CA GLY A 126 -12.49 -27.72 21.36
C GLY A 126 -12.75 -27.54 19.86
N GLU A 127 -12.02 -28.31 19.04
CA GLU A 127 -12.02 -28.21 17.57
C GLU A 127 -13.43 -28.28 16.96
N LYS A 128 -14.28 -29.22 17.40
CA LYS A 128 -15.62 -29.40 16.83
C LYS A 128 -16.54 -28.20 17.04
N LYS A 129 -16.46 -27.54 18.21
CA LYS A 129 -17.28 -26.36 18.49
C LYS A 129 -16.71 -25.12 17.82
N GLU A 130 -15.38 -25.02 17.71
CA GLU A 130 -14.75 -23.94 16.97
C GLU A 130 -15.11 -24.01 15.47
N GLN A 131 -15.11 -25.21 14.88
CA GLN A 131 -15.60 -25.43 13.52
C GLN A 131 -17.05 -24.96 13.35
N ALA A 132 -17.94 -25.30 14.29
CA ALA A 132 -19.33 -24.86 14.25
C ALA A 132 -19.46 -23.33 14.33
N ILE A 133 -18.58 -22.64 15.08
CA ILE A 133 -18.53 -21.18 15.11
C ILE A 133 -18.09 -20.64 13.75
N ARG A 134 -17.05 -21.21 13.13
CA ARG A 134 -16.62 -20.80 11.79
C ARG A 134 -17.69 -21.00 10.74
N ASP A 135 -18.36 -22.15 10.76
CA ASP A 135 -19.46 -22.45 9.84
C ASP A 135 -20.61 -21.45 10.01
N ALA A 136 -20.93 -21.06 11.25
CA ALA A 136 -21.92 -20.02 11.51
C ALA A 136 -21.50 -18.65 10.94
N VAL A 137 -20.22 -18.27 11.09
CA VAL A 137 -19.66 -17.05 10.50
C VAL A 137 -19.70 -17.09 8.97
N ALA A 138 -19.34 -18.22 8.36
CA ALA A 138 -19.41 -18.41 6.91
C ALA A 138 -20.84 -18.24 6.40
N LYS A 139 -21.81 -18.85 7.08
CA LYS A 139 -23.24 -18.70 6.77
C LYS A 139 -23.73 -17.26 6.90
N GLU A 140 -23.35 -16.56 7.97
CA GLU A 140 -23.70 -15.15 8.15
C GLU A 140 -23.09 -14.26 7.06
N THR A 141 -21.85 -14.55 6.67
CA THR A 141 -21.15 -13.82 5.60
C THR A 141 -21.86 -13.97 4.26
N LEU A 142 -22.28 -15.19 3.90
CA LEU A 142 -23.09 -15.41 2.69
C LEU A 142 -24.45 -14.69 2.77
N THR A 143 -25.07 -14.66 3.94
CA THR A 143 -26.35 -13.95 4.14
C THR A 143 -26.19 -12.44 3.90
N LYS A 144 -25.04 -11.86 4.26
CA LYS A 144 -24.71 -10.45 4.01
C LYS A 144 -24.32 -10.17 2.55
N HIS A 145 -23.97 -11.21 1.80
CA HIS A 145 -23.47 -11.10 0.44
C HIS A 145 -24.20 -12.09 -0.46
N PRO A 146 -25.52 -11.90 -0.69
CA PRO A 146 -26.33 -12.84 -1.47
C PRO A 146 -25.83 -13.00 -2.90
N LEU A 147 -26.01 -14.20 -3.46
CA LEU A 147 -25.61 -14.55 -4.82
C LEU A 147 -26.40 -13.73 -5.84
N GLY A 148 -27.70 -13.50 -5.61
CA GLY A 148 -28.57 -12.78 -6.54
C GLY A 148 -28.16 -11.33 -6.82
N GLU A 149 -27.31 -10.74 -5.98
CA GLU A 149 -26.80 -9.37 -6.12
C GLU A 149 -25.38 -9.31 -6.71
N ARG A 150 -24.77 -10.47 -7.04
CA ARG A 150 -23.36 -10.56 -7.41
C ARG A 150 -23.14 -11.42 -8.65
N GLU A 151 -22.09 -11.09 -9.38
CA GLU A 151 -21.66 -11.88 -10.53
C GLU A 151 -20.88 -13.12 -10.09
N VAL A 152 -21.06 -14.21 -10.83
CA VAL A 152 -20.32 -15.46 -10.64
C VAL A 152 -19.24 -15.56 -11.71
N ILE A 153 -17.98 -15.55 -11.29
CA ILE A 153 -16.83 -15.61 -12.18
C ILE A 153 -16.58 -17.06 -12.62
N ILE A 154 -16.48 -17.31 -13.92
CA ILE A 154 -16.19 -18.64 -14.46
C ILE A 154 -14.67 -18.77 -14.65
N THR A 155 -14.02 -19.62 -13.85
CA THR A 155 -12.54 -19.77 -13.85
C THR A 155 -12.01 -20.83 -14.83
N GLY A 156 -12.88 -21.35 -15.70
CA GLY A 156 -12.53 -22.33 -16.73
C GLY A 156 -12.29 -23.76 -16.23
N GLY A 157 -12.58 -24.08 -14.96
CA GLY A 157 -12.49 -25.44 -14.44
C GLY A 157 -13.20 -25.62 -13.10
N GLY A 158 -14.01 -26.68 -12.99
CA GLY A 158 -14.89 -26.95 -11.85
C GLY A 158 -16.23 -26.19 -11.92
N ASP A 159 -17.33 -26.87 -11.56
CA ASP A 159 -18.70 -26.32 -11.64
C ASP A 159 -19.31 -26.00 -10.27
N ILE A 160 -18.57 -26.23 -9.18
CA ILE A 160 -19.03 -25.96 -7.82
C ILE A 160 -19.02 -24.45 -7.60
N LEU A 161 -20.10 -23.92 -7.01
CA LEU A 161 -20.14 -22.53 -6.60
C LEU A 161 -19.19 -22.35 -5.40
N CYS A 162 -18.24 -21.45 -5.54
CA CYS A 162 -17.30 -21.08 -4.49
C CYS A 162 -17.50 -19.60 -4.12
N PHE A 163 -17.22 -19.29 -2.86
CA PHE A 163 -17.25 -17.91 -2.35
C PHE A 163 -15.94 -17.60 -1.66
N ASP A 164 -15.31 -16.49 -2.04
CA ASP A 164 -14.14 -15.92 -1.37
C ASP A 164 -14.57 -14.80 -0.40
N PRO A 165 -14.49 -15.01 0.93
CA PRO A 165 -14.82 -13.98 1.92
C PRO A 165 -13.89 -12.77 1.93
N LEU A 166 -12.66 -12.88 1.38
CA LEU A 166 -11.71 -11.76 1.38
C LEU A 166 -12.14 -10.65 0.43
N THR A 167 -12.59 -11.05 -0.76
CA THR A 167 -13.02 -10.11 -1.83
C THR A 167 -14.54 -10.09 -2.04
N ASN A 168 -15.27 -10.96 -1.33
CA ASN A 168 -16.72 -11.15 -1.46
C ASN A 168 -17.15 -11.51 -2.89
N ARG A 169 -16.36 -12.36 -3.55
CA ARG A 169 -16.61 -12.77 -4.94
C ARG A 169 -17.11 -14.20 -4.99
N TYR A 170 -18.06 -14.42 -5.89
CA TYR A 170 -18.49 -15.75 -6.26
C TYR A 170 -17.75 -16.20 -7.51
N PHE A 171 -17.38 -17.47 -7.53
CA PHE A 171 -16.71 -18.06 -8.67
C PHE A 171 -17.01 -19.54 -8.79
N LYS A 172 -16.80 -20.09 -9.99
CA LYS A 172 -16.88 -21.52 -10.25
C LYS A 172 -15.49 -22.14 -10.11
N SER A 173 -15.37 -23.18 -9.30
CA SER A 173 -14.15 -23.97 -9.15
C SER A 173 -14.47 -25.36 -8.60
N ASP A 174 -13.43 -26.09 -8.21
CA ASP A 174 -13.54 -27.34 -7.47
C ASP A 174 -12.46 -27.41 -6.38
N ARG A 175 -12.72 -28.22 -5.34
CA ARG A 175 -11.81 -28.34 -4.19
C ARG A 175 -10.41 -28.81 -4.59
N ASP A 176 -10.32 -29.73 -5.54
CA ASP A 176 -9.03 -30.29 -5.94
C ASP A 176 -8.18 -29.24 -6.66
N ARG A 177 -8.79 -28.38 -7.47
CA ARG A 177 -8.11 -27.25 -8.11
C ARG A 177 -7.59 -26.25 -7.09
N LEU A 178 -8.41 -25.87 -6.10
CA LEU A 178 -7.99 -24.95 -5.03
C LEU A 178 -6.83 -25.54 -4.22
N MET A 179 -6.89 -26.84 -3.89
CA MET A 179 -5.81 -27.53 -3.19
C MET A 179 -4.55 -27.67 -4.04
N ARG A 180 -4.67 -27.90 -5.35
CA ARG A 180 -3.51 -27.91 -6.27
C ARG A 180 -2.84 -26.54 -6.33
N ALA A 181 -3.61 -25.47 -6.49
CA ALA A 181 -3.10 -24.10 -6.51
C ALA A 181 -2.35 -23.77 -5.21
N MET A 182 -2.96 -24.08 -4.05
CA MET A 182 -2.32 -23.94 -2.75
C MET A 182 -0.98 -24.69 -2.69
N ASN A 183 -0.94 -25.95 -3.13
CA ASN A 183 0.27 -26.78 -3.08
C ASN A 183 1.38 -26.27 -4.02
N GLU A 184 1.05 -25.83 -5.23
CA GLU A 184 2.03 -25.30 -6.18
C GLU A 184 2.61 -23.97 -5.69
N LEU A 185 1.78 -23.07 -5.17
CA LEU A 185 2.26 -21.81 -4.62
C LEU A 185 3.08 -22.05 -3.35
N ASN A 186 2.66 -22.96 -2.46
CA ASN A 186 3.46 -23.34 -1.30
C ASN A 186 4.82 -23.95 -1.68
N LYS A 187 4.88 -24.67 -2.81
CA LYS A 187 6.16 -25.17 -3.34
C LYS A 187 7.00 -24.02 -3.88
N ARG A 188 6.40 -23.08 -4.63
CA ARG A 188 7.08 -21.89 -5.16
C ARG A 188 7.62 -20.98 -4.07
N MET A 189 6.86 -20.80 -2.99
CA MET A 189 7.28 -20.06 -1.79
C MET A 189 8.53 -20.63 -1.13
N ARG A 190 8.89 -21.91 -1.35
CA ARG A 190 10.16 -22.46 -0.81
C ARG A 190 11.39 -21.81 -1.43
N ASP A 191 11.26 -21.32 -2.65
CA ASP A 191 12.32 -20.63 -3.39
C ASP A 191 12.14 -19.11 -3.34
N GLU A 192 10.91 -18.62 -3.52
CA GLU A 192 10.58 -17.18 -3.57
C GLU A 192 10.34 -16.54 -2.20
N MET A 193 10.19 -17.34 -1.14
CA MET A 193 9.91 -16.96 0.26
C MET A 193 8.56 -16.26 0.51
N ARG A 194 7.94 -15.72 -0.55
CA ARG A 194 6.65 -15.01 -0.50
C ARG A 194 5.83 -15.24 -1.76
N VAL A 195 4.54 -15.02 -1.65
CA VAL A 195 3.57 -15.08 -2.75
C VAL A 195 2.44 -14.09 -2.47
N SER A 196 1.96 -13.38 -3.49
CA SER A 196 0.84 -12.45 -3.36
C SER A 196 -0.52 -13.16 -3.38
N LEU A 197 -1.57 -12.45 -2.98
CA LEU A 197 -2.94 -12.93 -3.11
C LEU A 197 -3.38 -12.96 -4.58
N ASN A 198 -2.86 -12.05 -5.41
CA ASN A 198 -3.09 -12.09 -6.85
C ASN A 198 -2.45 -13.30 -7.53
N ASP A 199 -1.26 -13.72 -7.11
CA ASP A 199 -0.66 -14.98 -7.57
C ASP A 199 -1.58 -16.18 -7.31
N PHE A 200 -2.28 -16.19 -6.17
CA PHE A 200 -3.27 -17.21 -5.86
C PHE A 200 -4.49 -17.11 -6.78
N TYR A 201 -5.01 -15.90 -6.99
CA TYR A 201 -6.14 -15.68 -7.89
C TYR A 201 -5.83 -16.09 -9.33
N ASP A 202 -4.65 -15.76 -9.83
CA ASP A 202 -4.21 -16.14 -11.18
C ASP A 202 -4.13 -17.66 -11.34
N GLU A 203 -3.54 -18.36 -10.36
CA GLU A 203 -3.42 -19.82 -10.38
C GLU A 203 -4.80 -20.51 -10.42
N ILE A 204 -5.81 -19.92 -9.75
CA ILE A 204 -7.18 -20.44 -9.77
C ILE A 204 -8.04 -19.86 -10.89
N GLY A 205 -7.51 -18.98 -11.74
CA GLY A 205 -8.21 -18.37 -12.88
C GLY A 205 -9.22 -17.29 -12.49
N LEU A 206 -9.06 -16.66 -11.33
CA LEU A 206 -9.79 -15.47 -10.92
C LEU A 206 -9.08 -14.21 -11.41
N SER A 207 -9.83 -13.14 -11.63
CA SER A 207 -9.23 -11.84 -11.90
C SER A 207 -8.47 -11.32 -10.67
N GLU A 208 -7.42 -10.56 -10.91
CA GLU A 208 -6.72 -9.84 -9.85
C GLU A 208 -7.68 -8.92 -9.07
N ALA A 209 -7.34 -8.68 -7.81
CA ALA A 209 -7.99 -7.68 -6.97
C ALA A 209 -6.98 -6.58 -6.64
N GLU A 210 -7.44 -5.33 -6.49
CA GLU A 210 -6.57 -4.20 -6.15
C GLU A 210 -5.82 -4.43 -4.83
N VAL A 211 -6.49 -5.04 -3.85
CA VAL A 211 -5.87 -5.41 -2.57
C VAL A 211 -4.91 -6.59 -2.67
N GLY A 212 -5.00 -7.39 -3.75
CA GLY A 212 -4.27 -8.64 -3.88
C GLY A 212 -2.78 -8.48 -4.17
N GLU A 213 -2.35 -7.31 -4.64
CA GLU A 213 -0.94 -6.95 -4.82
C GLU A 213 -0.25 -6.69 -3.46
N HIS A 214 -1.01 -6.17 -2.50
CA HIS A 214 -0.51 -5.77 -1.19
C HIS A 214 -0.73 -6.84 -0.12
N LEU A 215 -1.53 -7.85 -0.40
CA LEU A 215 -1.81 -8.96 0.49
C LEU A 215 -1.13 -10.23 -0.02
N GLY A 216 -0.69 -11.10 0.88
CA GLY A 216 -0.14 -12.40 0.50
C GLY A 216 0.42 -13.17 1.68
N TRP A 217 1.28 -14.15 1.39
CA TRP A 217 1.90 -15.02 2.37
C TRP A 217 3.41 -14.89 2.31
N ASP A 218 4.04 -14.99 3.47
CA ASP A 218 5.48 -14.81 3.66
C ASP A 218 5.97 -15.79 4.74
N ILE A 219 6.95 -16.63 4.37
CA ILE A 219 7.54 -17.64 5.25
C ILE A 219 8.39 -16.98 6.34
N ASP A 220 9.16 -15.95 6.00
CA ASP A 220 10.15 -15.33 6.90
C ASP A 220 9.48 -14.54 8.02
N ASN A 221 8.36 -13.89 7.72
CA ASN A 221 7.58 -13.14 8.71
C ASN A 221 6.72 -14.03 9.64
N GLY A 222 6.97 -15.35 9.67
CA GLY A 222 6.46 -16.27 10.69
C GLY A 222 4.99 -16.66 10.53
N LYS A 223 4.41 -16.48 9.34
CA LYS A 223 2.97 -16.72 9.09
C LYS A 223 2.67 -17.90 8.19
N GLY A 224 3.74 -18.55 7.72
CA GLY A 224 3.68 -19.90 7.17
C GLY A 224 3.14 -19.95 5.74
N TYR A 225 2.90 -21.18 5.33
CA TYR A 225 2.36 -21.51 4.02
C TYR A 225 0.86 -21.20 3.94
N ILE A 226 0.36 -21.07 2.72
CA ILE A 226 -1.07 -21.00 2.43
C ILE A 226 -1.72 -22.27 3.01
N ASP A 227 -2.76 -22.08 3.83
CA ASP A 227 -3.56 -23.16 4.41
C ASP A 227 -5.05 -22.81 4.27
N LEU A 228 -5.70 -23.46 3.32
CA LEU A 228 -7.10 -23.23 2.99
C LEU A 228 -8.03 -24.04 3.91
N ASP A 229 -9.09 -23.38 4.37
CA ASP A 229 -10.19 -23.99 5.10
C ASP A 229 -11.45 -23.97 4.22
N PHE A 230 -12.30 -24.99 4.36
CA PHE A 230 -13.46 -25.14 3.51
C PHE A 230 -14.71 -25.37 4.34
N SER A 231 -15.69 -24.48 4.18
CA SER A 231 -17.02 -24.64 4.76
C SER A 231 -18.06 -24.79 3.66
N THR A 232 -18.93 -25.80 3.75
CA THR A 232 -20.01 -26.00 2.79
C THR A 232 -21.28 -25.37 3.35
N GLN A 233 -21.84 -24.42 2.61
CA GLN A 233 -23.03 -23.66 2.98
C GLN A 233 -24.03 -23.65 1.83
N LEU A 234 -25.24 -23.13 2.07
CA LEU A 234 -26.23 -22.87 1.03
C LEU A 234 -26.23 -21.38 0.70
N ALA A 235 -26.19 -21.04 -0.58
CA ALA A 235 -26.48 -19.69 -1.05
C ALA A 235 -27.98 -19.37 -0.88
N ASP A 236 -28.35 -18.11 -1.09
CA ASP A 236 -29.72 -17.59 -0.97
C ASP A 236 -30.71 -18.25 -1.95
N ASP A 237 -30.23 -18.73 -3.10
CA ASP A 237 -31.00 -19.50 -4.08
C ASP A 237 -31.09 -21.00 -3.76
N GLY A 238 -30.47 -21.45 -2.67
CA GLY A 238 -30.39 -22.86 -2.26
C GLY A 238 -29.28 -23.66 -2.93
N THR A 239 -28.43 -23.03 -3.76
CA THR A 239 -27.28 -23.70 -4.39
C THR A 239 -26.20 -24.01 -3.35
N PRO A 240 -25.65 -25.24 -3.31
CA PRO A 240 -24.49 -25.55 -2.48
C PRO A 240 -23.29 -24.67 -2.86
N CYS A 241 -22.75 -23.97 -1.86
CA CYS A 241 -21.65 -23.04 -1.99
C CYS A 241 -20.48 -23.45 -1.08
N LEU A 242 -19.30 -23.59 -1.67
CA LEU A 242 -18.04 -23.84 -0.96
C LEU A 242 -17.42 -22.50 -0.56
N VAL A 243 -17.46 -22.17 0.72
CA VAL A 243 -16.78 -20.99 1.26
C VAL A 243 -15.31 -21.31 1.46
N VAL A 244 -14.44 -20.55 0.78
CA VAL A 244 -12.99 -20.72 0.81
C VAL A 244 -12.41 -19.82 1.90
N GLY A 245 -12.28 -20.39 3.10
CA GLY A 245 -11.62 -19.76 4.23
C GLY A 245 -10.11 -19.96 4.22
N HIS A 246 -9.43 -19.31 5.16
CA HIS A 246 -8.00 -19.44 5.36
C HIS A 246 -7.70 -19.69 6.83
N ASN A 247 -7.01 -20.79 7.14
CA ASN A 247 -6.45 -21.01 8.47
C ASN A 247 -5.35 -20.00 8.76
N HIS A 248 -4.49 -19.77 7.76
CA HIS A 248 -3.51 -18.69 7.70
C HIS A 248 -3.97 -17.66 6.66
N PRO A 249 -4.68 -16.59 7.07
CA PRO A 249 -5.12 -15.55 6.14
C PRO A 249 -3.93 -14.79 5.55
N PRO A 250 -4.07 -14.22 4.34
CA PRO A 250 -3.03 -13.40 3.75
C PRO A 250 -2.84 -12.13 4.57
N ILE A 251 -1.60 -11.66 4.61
CA ILE A 251 -1.16 -10.51 5.39
C ILE A 251 -0.69 -9.39 4.47
N TYR A 252 -0.59 -8.18 5.03
CA TYR A 252 0.02 -7.08 4.33
C TYR A 252 1.50 -7.35 4.06
N LEU A 253 1.89 -7.39 2.78
CA LEU A 253 3.27 -7.50 2.33
C LEU A 253 3.90 -6.10 2.26
N TRP A 254 5.09 -5.97 2.86
CA TRP A 254 5.82 -4.70 2.98
C TRP A 254 6.73 -4.42 1.78
#